data_AF-A0A5J4TJS3-F1
#
_entry.id   AF-A0A5J4TJS3-F1
#
_cell.length_a   1.000
_cell.length_b   1.000
_cell.length_c   1.000
_cell.angle_alpha   90.00
_cell.angle_beta   90.00
_cell.angle_gamma   90.00
#
_symmetry.space_group_name_H-M   'P 1'
#
loop_
_entity.id
_entity.type
_entity.pdbx_description
1 polymer ?
#
loop_
_entity_poly.entity_id
_entity_poly.type
_entity_poly.pdbx_seq_one_letter_code
_entity_poly.pdbx_strand_id
1 'polypeptide(L)'
;MKKDMDEQVVISFTRFDWDRHHAIAEFLFNLGYNHVQVFVELMGVYGNLVPELDTIRRWQRKWEAGFPLMSRLDGTGRPKISGFKEAIEKILVSNPYISLT
;
A
#
# COMPACT_ATOMS: atom_id res chain seq x y z
N MET A 1 -34.91 8.62 -28.89
CA MET A 1 -33.46 8.75 -28.63
C MET A 1 -33.25 8.69 -27.13
N LYS A 2 -32.94 7.51 -26.59
CA LYS A 2 -32.45 7.38 -25.21
C LYS A 2 -30.97 7.74 -25.25
N LYS A 3 -30.59 8.76 -24.50
CA LYS A 3 -29.21 9.24 -24.36
C LYS A 3 -28.49 8.23 -23.48
N ASP A 4 -27.40 7.66 -23.99
CA ASP A 4 -26.53 6.75 -23.27
C ASP A 4 -26.13 7.39 -21.93
N MET A 5 -26.51 6.71 -20.85
CA MET A 5 -26.00 6.99 -19.51
C MET A 5 -24.59 6.42 -19.50
N ASP A 6 -23.58 7.30 -19.57
CA ASP A 6 -22.21 6.96 -19.21
C ASP A 6 -22.24 6.38 -17.79
N GLU A 7 -22.23 5.05 -17.68
CA GLU A 7 -22.05 4.35 -16.41
C GLU A 7 -20.67 4.75 -15.89
N GLN A 8 -20.62 5.70 -14.96
CA GLN A 8 -19.45 5.93 -14.13
C GLN A 8 -19.18 4.63 -13.37
N VAL A 9 -18.24 3.84 -13.86
CA VAL A 9 -17.74 2.66 -13.17
C VAL A 9 -16.98 3.16 -11.94
N VAL A 10 -17.65 3.14 -10.79
CA VAL A 10 -17.03 3.45 -9.50
C VAL A 10 -16.17 2.26 -9.10
N ILE A 11 -14.85 2.36 -9.35
CA ILE A 11 -13.88 1.38 -8.92
C ILE A 11 -13.61 1.59 -7.42
N SER A 12 -14.06 0.66 -6.58
CA SER A 12 -13.77 0.65 -5.15
C SER A 12 -12.51 -0.17 -4.89
N PHE A 13 -11.48 0.50 -4.37
CA PHE A 13 -10.24 -0.15 -3.98
C PHE A 13 -10.39 -0.88 -2.65
N THR A 14 -9.83 -2.09 -2.57
CA THR A 14 -9.60 -2.67 -1.25
C THR A 14 -8.55 -1.84 -0.51
N ARG A 15 -8.56 -1.87 0.83
CA ARG A 15 -7.56 -1.17 1.66
C ARG A 15 -6.12 -1.55 1.28
N PHE A 16 -5.91 -2.79 0.88
CA PHE A 16 -4.60 -3.30 0.49
C PHE A 16 -4.14 -2.76 -0.87
N ASP A 17 -5.06 -2.58 -1.81
CA ASP A 17 -4.75 -1.94 -3.09
C ASP A 17 -4.43 -0.46 -2.87
N TRP A 18 -5.20 0.24 -2.04
CA TRP A 18 -4.92 1.63 -1.69
C TRP A 18 -3.50 1.82 -1.15
N ASP A 19 -3.12 0.97 -0.20
CA ASP A 19 -1.79 0.99 0.43
C ASP A 19 -0.66 0.75 -0.59
N ARG A 20 -0.83 -0.22 -1.49
CA ARG A 20 0.15 -0.51 -2.55
C ARG A 20 0.31 0.64 -3.54
N HIS A 21 -0.79 1.21 -4.03
CA HIS A 21 -0.73 2.29 -5.00
C HIS A 21 -0.07 3.54 -4.40
N HIS A 22 -0.36 3.86 -3.13
CA HIS A 22 0.29 4.99 -2.45
C HIS A 22 1.79 4.76 -2.24
N ALA A 23 2.19 3.55 -1.83
CA ALA A 23 3.60 3.21 -1.64
C ALA A 23 4.40 3.34 -2.95
N ILE A 24 3.87 2.83 -4.05
CA ILE A 24 4.54 2.90 -5.36
C ILE A 24 4.54 4.33 -5.89
N ALA A 25 3.43 5.05 -5.78
CA ALA A 25 3.36 6.45 -6.22
C ALA A 25 4.37 7.33 -5.46
N GLU A 26 4.44 7.19 -4.14
CA GLU A 26 5.40 7.92 -3.30
C GLU A 26 6.85 7.59 -3.66
N PHE A 27 7.17 6.32 -3.87
CA PHE A 27 8.48 5.90 -4.35
C PHE A 27 8.84 6.57 -5.69
N LEU A 28 7.94 6.55 -6.66
CA LEU A 28 8.17 7.15 -7.98
C LEU A 28 8.28 8.68 -7.92
N PHE A 29 7.46 9.34 -7.10
CA PHE A 29 7.59 10.78 -6.87
C PHE A 29 8.96 11.14 -6.27
N ASN A 30 9.46 10.34 -5.32
CA ASN A 30 10.81 10.51 -4.78
C ASN A 30 11.93 10.30 -5.82
N LEU A 31 11.66 9.56 -6.91
CA LEU A 31 12.57 9.45 -8.06
C LEU A 31 12.44 10.61 -9.07
N GLY A 32 11.57 11.58 -8.80
CA GLY A 32 11.35 12.76 -9.65
C GLY A 32 10.32 12.57 -10.76
N TYR A 33 9.53 11.48 -10.73
CA TYR A 33 8.47 11.26 -11.70
C TYR A 33 7.31 12.23 -11.44
N ASN A 34 6.64 12.69 -12.50
CA ASN A 34 5.40 13.44 -12.36
C ASN A 34 4.16 12.52 -12.38
N HIS A 35 2.99 13.03 -11.98
CA HIS A 35 1.73 12.28 -11.91
C HIS A 35 1.34 11.55 -13.22
N VAL A 36 1.68 12.09 -14.39
CA VAL A 36 1.40 11.43 -15.68
C VAL A 36 2.28 10.21 -15.84
N GLN A 37 3.57 10.32 -15.53
CA GLN A 37 4.51 9.19 -15.58
C GLN A 37 4.12 8.12 -14.55
N VAL A 38 3.77 8.52 -13.33
CA VAL A 38 3.28 7.60 -12.29
C VAL A 38 2.00 6.88 -12.71
N PHE A 39 1.06 7.57 -13.37
CA PHE A 39 -0.13 6.93 -13.92
C PHE A 39 0.22 5.88 -14.97
N VAL A 40 1.13 6.18 -15.90
CA VAL A 40 1.58 5.22 -16.93
C VAL A 40 2.24 3.99 -16.30
N GLU A 41 3.12 4.18 -15.31
CA GLU A 41 3.77 3.06 -14.60
C GLU A 41 2.75 2.19 -13.87
N LEU A 42 1.82 2.80 -13.12
CA LEU A 42 0.76 2.06 -12.44
C LEU A 42 -0.13 1.34 -13.45
N MET A 43 -0.47 1.96 -14.58
CA MET A 43 -1.30 1.35 -15.63
C MET A 43 -0.61 0.13 -16.24
N GLY A 44 0.71 0.18 -16.41
CA GLY A 44 1.49 -0.95 -16.91
C GLY A 44 1.45 -2.17 -15.99
N VAL A 45 1.33 -1.97 -14.67
CA VAL A 45 1.33 -3.04 -13.67
C VAL A 45 -0.09 -3.52 -13.33
N TYR A 46 -1.02 -2.60 -13.14
CA TYR A 46 -2.35 -2.87 -12.58
C TYR A 46 -3.49 -2.74 -13.61
N GLY A 47 -3.20 -2.28 -14.82
CA GLY A 47 -4.20 -2.09 -15.88
C GLY A 47 -5.34 -1.19 -15.44
N ASN A 48 -6.58 -1.60 -15.73
CA ASN A 48 -7.77 -0.81 -15.43
C ASN A 48 -8.09 -0.67 -13.93
N LEU A 49 -7.33 -1.32 -13.05
CA LEU A 49 -7.44 -1.15 -11.61
C LEU A 49 -6.65 0.06 -11.12
N VAL A 50 -6.17 0.95 -11.98
CA VAL A 50 -5.41 2.12 -11.55
C VAL A 50 -6.32 3.27 -11.14
N PRO A 51 -5.95 4.01 -10.07
CA PRO A 51 -6.62 5.26 -9.74
C PRO A 51 -6.61 6.24 -10.91
N GLU A 52 -7.69 7.01 -11.05
CA GLU A 52 -7.78 8.03 -12.09
C GLU A 52 -6.59 9.02 -12.05
N LEU A 53 -6.20 9.52 -13.22
CA LEU A 53 -5.09 10.47 -13.34
C LEU A 53 -5.24 11.71 -12.43
N ASP A 54 -6.46 12.23 -12.27
CA ASP A 54 -6.71 13.36 -11.35
C ASP A 54 -6.47 12.98 -9.88
N THR A 55 -6.73 11.73 -9.51
CA THR A 55 -6.46 11.21 -8.16
C THR A 55 -4.96 11.18 -7.91
N ILE A 56 -4.17 10.67 -8.87
CA ILE A 56 -2.70 10.66 -8.78
C ILE A 56 -2.14 12.09 -8.78
N ARG A 57 -2.73 13.02 -9.54
CA ARG A 57 -2.37 14.44 -9.50
C ARG A 57 -2.57 15.04 -8.11
N ARG A 58 -3.67 14.70 -7.42
CA ARG A 58 -3.89 15.13 -6.02
C ARG A 58 -2.87 14.50 -5.07
N TRP A 59 -2.43 13.28 -5.33
CA TRP A 59 -1.35 12.65 -4.56
C TRP A 59 -0.03 13.40 -4.73
N GLN A 60 0.35 13.73 -5.96
CA GLN A 60 1.56 14.52 -6.20
C GLN A 60 1.53 15.84 -5.43
N ARG A 61 0.41 16.58 -5.45
CA ARG A 61 0.26 17.83 -4.68
C ARG A 61 0.42 17.63 -3.17
N LYS A 62 -0.10 16.53 -2.62
CA LYS A 62 0.06 16.20 -1.19
C LYS A 62 1.51 15.91 -0.85
N TRP A 63 2.17 15.11 -1.69
CA TRP A 63 3.59 14.78 -1.55
C TRP A 63 4.48 16.04 -1.66
N GLU A 64 4.23 16.92 -2.63
CA GLU A 64 4.93 18.20 -2.80
C GLU A 64 4.73 19.13 -1.58
N ALA A 65 3.58 19.06 -0.93
CA ALA A 65 3.29 19.79 0.31
C ALA A 65 3.94 19.15 1.57
N GLY A 66 4.75 18.10 1.40
CA GLY A 66 5.47 17.42 2.47
C GLY A 66 4.61 16.45 3.27
N PHE A 67 3.39 16.13 2.82
CA PHE A 67 2.56 15.11 3.45
C PHE A 67 2.89 13.73 2.88
N PRO A 68 3.23 12.75 3.72
CA PRO A 68 3.46 11.39 3.25
C PRO A 68 2.16 10.82 2.70
N LEU A 69 2.26 10.13 1.56
CA LEU A 69 1.12 9.45 0.95
C LEU A 69 0.78 8.17 1.72
N MET A 70 1.80 7.51 2.27
CA MET A 70 1.64 6.51 3.32
C MET A 70 2.02 7.07 4.69
N SER A 71 1.04 7.17 5.58
CA SER A 71 1.29 7.19 7.02
C SER A 71 0.77 5.91 7.64
N ARG A 72 1.63 4.89 7.74
CA ARG A 72 1.39 3.85 8.75
C ARG A 72 1.70 4.50 10.09
N LEU A 73 0.66 4.93 10.79
CA LEU A 73 0.74 5.03 12.23
C LEU A 73 1.05 3.61 12.69
N ASP A 74 2.29 3.36 13.10
CA ASP A 74 2.61 2.24 13.96
C ASP A 74 1.70 2.41 15.16
N GLY A 75 0.57 1.70 15.16
CA GLY A 75 -0.25 1.60 16.35
C GLY A 75 0.70 1.13 17.42
N THR A 76 0.96 1.98 18.41
CA THR A 76 1.78 1.71 19.58
C THR A 76 1.07 0.66 20.43
N GLY A 77 1.07 -0.55 19.91
CA GLY A 77 0.59 -1.76 20.53
C GLY A 77 1.68 -2.78 20.33
N ARG A 78 2.22 -3.30 21.44
CA ARG A 78 3.20 -4.39 21.47
C ARG A 78 2.79 -5.45 20.42
N PRO A 79 3.69 -5.86 19.49
CA PRO A 79 3.34 -6.90 18.54
C PRO A 79 2.82 -8.11 19.31
N LYS A 80 1.56 -8.49 19.08
CA LYS A 80 1.00 -9.74 19.60
C LYS A 80 1.61 -10.90 18.82
N ILE A 81 2.91 -11.16 19.02
CA ILE A 81 3.46 -12.50 18.76
C ILE A 81 2.94 -13.36 19.90
N SER A 82 1.65 -13.74 19.84
CA SER A 82 0.98 -14.54 20.87
C SER A 82 0.72 -15.98 20.43
N GLY A 83 1.19 -16.39 19.24
CA GLY A 83 0.95 -17.74 18.70
C GLY A 83 2.18 -18.66 18.70
N PHE A 84 3.40 -18.11 18.59
CA PHE A 84 4.60 -18.94 18.45
C PHE A 84 5.28 -19.30 19.76
N LYS A 85 4.85 -18.71 20.88
CA LYS A 85 5.46 -18.97 22.20
C LYS A 85 5.46 -20.46 22.53
N GLU A 86 4.31 -21.11 22.41
CA GLU A 86 4.14 -22.53 22.73
C GLU A 86 4.95 -23.44 21.77
N ALA A 87 5.04 -23.05 20.49
CA ALA A 87 5.82 -23.78 19.51
C ALA A 87 7.33 -23.65 19.78
N ILE A 88 7.80 -22.44 20.10
CA ILE A 88 9.21 -22.17 20.45
C ILE A 88 9.58 -22.87 21.76
N GLU A 89 8.72 -22.82 22.78
CA GLU A 89 8.95 -23.53 24.06
C GLU A 89 9.09 -25.03 23.84
N LYS A 90 8.25 -25.65 23.00
CA LYS A 90 8.40 -27.07 22.65
C LYS A 90 9.73 -27.36 21.96
N ILE A 91 10.14 -26.50 21.02
CA ILE A 91 11.42 -26.65 20.31
C ILE A 91 12.59 -26.56 21.29
N LEU A 92 12.59 -25.59 22.20
CA LEU A 92 13.62 -25.40 23.23
C LEU A 92 13.70 -26.58 24.20
N VAL A 93 12.57 -27.11 24.66
CA VAL A 93 12.55 -28.31 25.52
C VAL A 93 13.05 -29.55 24.77
N SER A 94 12.74 -29.68 23.48
CA SER A 94 13.12 -30.84 22.68
C SER A 94 14.58 -30.82 22.19
N ASN A 95 15.25 -29.66 22.23
CA ASN A 95 16.59 -29.51 21.66
C ASN A 95 17.55 -28.86 22.67
N PRO A 96 18.45 -29.65 23.30
CA PRO A 96 19.37 -29.15 24.32
C PRO A 96 20.45 -28.20 23.77
N TYR A 97 20.54 -28.05 22.43
CA TYR A 97 21.52 -27.17 21.77
C TYR A 97 20.95 -25.78 21.42
N ILE A 98 19.69 -25.49 21.74
CA ILE A 98 19.07 -24.19 21.47
C ILE A 98 18.74 -23.52 22.80
N SER A 99 19.35 -22.34 23.05
CA SER A 99 18.98 -21.44 24.14
C SER A 99 18.62 -20.06 23.58
N LEU A 100 17.64 -19.40 24.19
CA LEU A 100 17.38 -17.98 23.94
C LEU A 100 18.42 -17.17 24.71
N THR A 101 19.37 -16.56 24.00
CA THR A 101 20.31 -15.58 24.56
C THR A 101 19.69 -14.19 24.56
#